data_AF-A0A8X8CM83-F1
#
_entry.id   AF-A0A8X8CM83-F1
#
_cell.length_a   1.000
_cell.length_b   1.000
_cell.length_c   1.000
_cell.angle_alpha   90.00
_cell.angle_beta   90.00
_cell.angle_gamma   90.00
#
_symmetry.space_group_name_H-M   'P 1'
#
loop_
_entity.id
_entity.type
_entity.pdbx_description
1 polymer ?
#
loop_
_entity_poly.entity_id
_entity_poly.type
_entity_poly.pdbx_seq_one_letter_code
_entity_poly.pdbx_strand_id
1 'polypeptide(L)'
;MHLTGLPKIFVGRSLVPCASICERNLMADTARVVDKNKGQNGVHGSLLNSMRIYMEEECLDNSLAKKLYVASSLVVTMFSATVLLVMTSSTISPNSTFFITKKICLFSDAEGSGFVGLFFIITITLFDPQMQEINFKKNSIGHGSSAIRAQACHNWLGDVKTALTMTEKIFARASEKPQLIPGENVWVNVDILMTHDVCGPGSIGIFKKEFGQDAKVWDREKVVIIPDHYIFTKDERANRNVDILRDFCNEQNIKYFYDIKDLGNFKANPDYKGVCHVALAQEGHCRPGEVLLGTDSHTCTAGAFGQFATGIGNTDAGFVLGTGKLLLKVPPTLRFVMDGEMPDYLQAKDLILQIIGEISVAGATYKSMEFVGSTVESLTMEERMTLCNMVVEAGGKNGVVPADSTTFKYLEDKTTLPYEPVYSDAKARFLSEYRFDISKLEPLVAKPHSPDNRALARECRDVKIDRVYIGSCTGGKTEDFMAVAKVFLASGKKVKVPTFLVPATQKVWMDVYTLPVPGSGGKTCAQIFEEAGCDTPASPSCGACLGGPKDTHARMNEPMVCVSTTNRNFPGRMGHKEGQIYLASPYTAAASALTGFVTDPREFLQ
;
A
#
# COMPACT_ATOMS: atom_id res chain seq x y z
N MET A 1 34.99 27.26 -42.89
CA MET A 1 34.85 28.47 -43.72
C MET A 1 33.75 28.20 -44.74
N HIS A 2 32.90 29.21 -44.96
CA HIS A 2 31.76 29.28 -45.88
C HIS A 2 30.35 28.80 -45.45
N LEU A 3 29.52 29.83 -45.29
CA LEU A 3 28.12 30.00 -45.69
C LEU A 3 27.02 29.39 -44.78
N THR A 4 26.50 30.23 -43.88
CA THR A 4 25.16 30.07 -43.29
C THR A 4 24.33 31.32 -43.58
N GLY A 5 23.16 31.13 -44.20
CA GLY A 5 22.24 32.21 -44.56
C GLY A 5 20.79 31.72 -44.60
N LEU A 6 20.00 32.26 -43.64
CA LEU A 6 18.55 32.52 -43.64
C LEU A 6 17.54 31.33 -43.48
N PRO A 7 16.32 31.63 -42.96
CA PRO A 7 15.74 30.90 -41.83
C PRO A 7 14.70 29.86 -42.28
N LYS A 8 14.61 28.75 -41.53
CA LYS A 8 13.46 27.85 -41.57
C LYS A 8 12.73 27.90 -40.23
N ILE A 9 11.46 28.28 -40.34
CA ILE A 9 10.43 28.18 -39.32
C ILE A 9 10.41 26.75 -38.78
N PHE A 10 10.70 26.57 -37.49
CA PHE A 10 10.55 25.29 -36.80
C PHE A 10 9.16 25.20 -36.17
N VAL A 11 8.29 24.39 -36.78
CA VAL A 11 7.17 23.78 -36.07
C VAL A 11 7.66 22.39 -35.63
N GLY A 12 8.28 22.32 -34.46
CA GLY A 12 8.66 21.08 -33.81
C GLY A 12 7.53 20.60 -32.90
N ARG A 13 6.71 19.67 -33.39
CA ARG A 13 5.74 18.93 -32.57
C ARG A 13 6.48 18.03 -31.59
N SER A 14 6.45 18.37 -30.30
CA SER A 14 6.71 17.41 -29.22
C SER A 14 5.49 16.54 -29.02
N LEU A 15 5.55 15.29 -29.52
CA LEU A 15 4.63 14.22 -29.12
C LEU A 15 5.48 13.04 -28.67
N VAL A 16 5.67 12.93 -27.35
CA VAL A 16 6.14 11.73 -26.68
C VAL A 16 4.91 10.87 -26.39
N PRO A 17 4.80 9.62 -26.90
CA PRO A 17 3.72 8.74 -26.47
C PRO A 17 4.13 8.08 -25.15
N CYS A 18 3.50 8.53 -24.06
CA CYS A 18 3.46 7.81 -22.80
C CYS A 18 2.36 6.74 -22.89
N ALA A 19 2.67 5.57 -23.46
CA ALA A 19 1.74 4.45 -23.55
C ALA A 19 2.51 3.12 -23.61
N SER A 20 2.90 2.59 -22.44
CA SER A 20 3.35 1.20 -22.33
C SER A 20 3.23 0.68 -20.89
N ILE A 21 2.02 0.67 -20.34
CA ILE A 21 1.66 -0.15 -19.16
C ILE A 21 0.18 -0.55 -19.14
N CYS A 22 -0.69 0.09 -19.94
CA CYS A 22 -2.13 -0.26 -20.01
C CYS A 22 -2.48 -1.41 -20.98
N GLU A 23 -1.66 -1.71 -21.98
CA GLU A 23 -2.03 -2.70 -23.03
C GLU A 23 -1.86 -4.17 -22.60
N ARG A 24 -1.14 -4.48 -21.51
CA ARG A 24 -1.00 -5.87 -21.06
C ARG A 24 -2.12 -6.39 -20.15
N ASN A 25 -2.91 -5.50 -19.54
CA ASN A 25 -3.99 -5.92 -18.65
C ASN A 25 -5.37 -5.96 -19.33
N LEU A 26 -5.59 -5.25 -20.44
CA LEU A 26 -6.84 -5.35 -21.18
C LEU A 26 -6.94 -6.57 -22.13
N MET A 27 -5.81 -7.12 -22.58
CA MET A 27 -5.81 -8.34 -23.42
C MET A 27 -5.93 -9.64 -22.62
N ALA A 28 -5.80 -9.59 -21.29
CA ALA A 28 -6.01 -10.76 -20.42
C ALA A 28 -7.50 -10.96 -20.04
N ASP A 29 -8.30 -9.89 -20.05
CA ASP A 29 -9.70 -9.92 -19.58
C ASP A 29 -10.73 -10.10 -20.71
N THR A 30 -10.36 -9.84 -21.97
CA THR A 30 -11.22 -10.16 -23.13
C THR A 30 -11.13 -11.63 -23.57
N ALA A 31 -10.20 -12.40 -23.02
CA ALA A 31 -10.11 -13.86 -23.22
C ALA A 31 -10.89 -14.70 -22.18
N ARG A 32 -11.65 -14.06 -21.27
CA ARG A 32 -12.35 -14.76 -20.17
C ARG A 32 -13.87 -14.65 -20.15
N VAL A 33 -14.48 -14.18 -21.25
CA VAL A 33 -15.94 -14.20 -21.42
C VAL A 33 -16.34 -14.82 -22.75
N VAL A 34 -15.75 -15.96 -23.13
CA VAL A 34 -16.35 -16.94 -24.05
C VAL A 34 -15.80 -18.32 -23.72
N ASP A 35 -16.37 -19.03 -22.74
CA ASP A 35 -16.50 -20.49 -22.85
C ASP A 35 -17.52 -21.07 -21.85
N LYS A 36 -18.79 -21.09 -22.26
CA LYS A 36 -19.80 -22.04 -21.78
C LYS A 36 -20.76 -22.30 -22.93
N ASN A 37 -20.34 -23.13 -23.88
CA ASN A 37 -21.15 -24.16 -24.58
C ASN A 37 -20.71 -24.39 -26.04
N LYS A 38 -20.40 -25.66 -26.33
CA LYS A 38 -20.44 -26.38 -27.63
C LYS A 38 -19.25 -26.21 -28.60
N GLY A 39 -18.42 -27.26 -28.66
CA GLY A 39 -18.36 -28.22 -29.78
C GLY A 39 -18.00 -27.76 -31.20
N GLN A 40 -16.86 -28.28 -31.67
CA GLN A 40 -16.42 -28.60 -33.05
C GLN A 40 -15.91 -27.50 -34.01
N ASN A 41 -14.66 -27.73 -34.42
CA ASN A 41 -14.01 -27.55 -35.74
C ASN A 41 -14.00 -26.18 -36.45
N GLY A 42 -12.79 -25.71 -36.81
CA GLY A 42 -12.58 -24.87 -38.00
C GLY A 42 -11.47 -23.83 -37.90
N VAL A 43 -10.49 -23.90 -38.81
CA VAL A 43 -9.31 -23.04 -38.95
C VAL A 43 -9.65 -21.73 -39.70
N HIS A 44 -9.20 -20.57 -39.21
CA HIS A 44 -8.57 -19.48 -40.00
C HIS A 44 -8.20 -18.26 -39.11
N GLY A 45 -7.02 -17.69 -39.35
CA GLY A 45 -6.55 -16.48 -38.67
C GLY A 45 -6.86 -15.19 -39.43
N SER A 46 -6.81 -14.04 -38.74
CA SER A 46 -6.15 -12.79 -39.21
C SER A 46 -6.42 -11.58 -38.29
N LEU A 47 -5.41 -10.69 -38.25
CA LEU A 47 -5.45 -9.22 -38.16
C LEU A 47 -6.24 -8.53 -37.02
N LEU A 48 -5.50 -7.99 -36.03
CA LEU A 48 -5.96 -6.96 -35.08
C LEU A 48 -5.47 -5.58 -35.54
N ASN A 49 -6.40 -4.70 -35.92
CA ASN A 49 -6.17 -3.25 -36.12
C ASN A 49 -6.63 -2.47 -34.87
N SER A 50 -5.89 -1.40 -34.54
CA SER A 50 -6.07 -0.55 -33.35
C SER A 50 -6.98 0.65 -33.62
N MET A 51 -7.79 1.05 -32.63
CA MET A 51 -8.71 2.20 -32.67
C MET A 51 -8.13 3.37 -31.86
N ARG A 52 -8.17 4.61 -32.38
CA ARG A 52 -7.74 5.85 -31.68
C ARG A 52 -8.94 6.77 -31.46
N ILE A 53 -9.03 7.38 -30.29
CA ILE A 53 -10.01 8.43 -29.94
C ILE A 53 -9.29 9.79 -29.95
N TYR A 54 -9.87 10.78 -30.62
CA TYR A 54 -9.47 12.20 -30.54
C TYR A 54 -10.58 13.00 -29.84
N MET A 55 -10.23 13.89 -28.92
CA MET A 55 -11.12 14.93 -28.39
C MET A 55 -10.60 16.30 -28.83
N GLU A 56 -11.44 17.07 -29.54
CA GLU A 56 -11.26 18.50 -29.76
C GLU A 56 -12.41 19.25 -29.08
N GLU A 57 -12.09 20.28 -28.29
CA GLU A 57 -13.04 21.27 -27.81
C GLU A 57 -12.97 22.48 -28.75
N GLU A 58 -14.04 22.76 -29.51
CA GLU A 58 -14.23 24.05 -30.17
C GLU A 58 -15.30 24.88 -29.44
N CYS A 59 -14.96 26.15 -29.23
CA CYS A 59 -15.84 27.17 -28.67
C CYS A 59 -16.56 27.86 -29.84
N LEU A 60 -17.88 27.67 -29.97
CA LEU A 60 -18.67 28.30 -31.04
C LEU A 60 -19.50 29.49 -30.50
N ASP A 61 -19.27 30.63 -31.14
CA ASP A 61 -19.89 31.94 -30.90
C ASP A 61 -21.35 31.99 -31.42
N ASN A 62 -22.15 32.81 -30.75
CA ASN A 62 -23.60 32.89 -30.83
C ASN A 62 -24.06 33.71 -32.05
N SER A 63 -24.18 33.10 -33.22
CA SER A 63 -25.10 33.59 -34.27
C SER A 63 -25.49 32.47 -35.23
N LEU A 64 -26.75 32.50 -35.71
CA LEU A 64 -27.42 31.51 -36.61
C LEU A 64 -28.18 30.33 -35.96
N ALA A 65 -28.93 30.59 -34.89
CA ALA A 65 -30.09 29.76 -34.54
C ALA A 65 -31.40 30.40 -35.07
N LYS A 66 -31.65 30.31 -36.39
CA LYS A 66 -32.97 30.56 -37.00
C LYS A 66 -32.96 30.09 -38.46
N LYS A 67 -33.47 28.87 -38.69
CA LYS A 67 -34.10 28.33 -39.93
C LYS A 67 -33.84 26.82 -40.05
N LEU A 68 -34.82 26.00 -39.68
CA LEU A 68 -35.54 25.09 -40.58
C LEU A 68 -36.38 24.10 -39.75
N TYR A 69 -37.69 24.26 -39.86
CA TYR A 69 -38.70 23.23 -39.61
C TYR A 69 -39.30 22.93 -40.99
N VAL A 70 -39.57 21.64 -41.31
CA VAL A 70 -40.65 21.08 -42.17
C VAL A 70 -40.21 19.76 -42.84
N ALA A 71 -41.00 18.70 -42.56
CA ALA A 71 -41.29 17.45 -43.31
C ALA A 71 -40.11 16.53 -43.72
N SER A 72 -40.18 15.19 -43.74
CA SER A 72 -41.33 14.28 -43.89
C SER A 72 -40.93 12.85 -43.48
N SER A 73 -41.96 12.08 -43.13
CA SER A 73 -42.06 10.66 -42.77
C SER A 73 -41.30 9.65 -43.66
N LEU A 74 -40.67 8.63 -43.05
CA LEU A 74 -40.80 7.24 -43.49
C LEU A 74 -40.49 6.26 -42.35
N VAL A 75 -41.30 5.21 -42.30
CA VAL A 75 -41.48 4.19 -41.27
C VAL A 75 -40.40 3.10 -41.34
N VAL A 76 -39.72 2.78 -40.23
CA VAL A 76 -39.28 1.39 -39.91
C VAL A 76 -39.34 1.17 -38.40
N THR A 77 -39.81 -0.02 -38.05
CA THR A 77 -40.41 -0.46 -36.79
C THR A 77 -39.38 -1.07 -35.80
N MET A 78 -39.72 -0.99 -34.50
CA MET A 78 -39.38 -1.89 -33.37
C MET A 78 -38.12 -1.63 -32.48
N PHE A 79 -38.40 -1.22 -31.23
CA PHE A 79 -38.12 -1.88 -29.92
C PHE A 79 -37.73 -0.89 -28.79
N SER A 80 -38.74 -0.62 -27.94
CA SER A 80 -38.75 -0.34 -26.48
C SER A 80 -37.58 0.39 -25.79
N ALA A 81 -37.89 1.55 -25.17
CA ALA A 81 -37.68 1.78 -23.73
C ALA A 81 -38.41 3.07 -23.29
N THR A 82 -39.56 2.90 -22.65
CA THR A 82 -40.30 3.94 -21.92
C THR A 82 -39.56 4.28 -20.62
N VAL A 83 -39.17 5.54 -20.41
CA VAL A 83 -38.82 6.05 -19.06
C VAL A 83 -40.01 6.85 -18.54
N LEU A 84 -40.72 6.25 -17.58
CA LEU A 84 -41.79 6.88 -16.82
C LEU A 84 -41.16 7.66 -15.65
N LEU A 85 -41.25 8.98 -15.63
CA LEU A 85 -40.88 9.79 -14.47
C LEU A 85 -42.16 10.18 -13.71
N VAL A 86 -42.38 9.57 -12.54
CA VAL A 86 -43.42 10.00 -11.59
C VAL A 86 -42.80 11.06 -10.68
N MET A 87 -43.15 12.33 -10.87
CA MET A 87 -42.89 13.38 -9.89
C MET A 87 -44.21 13.76 -9.21
N THR A 88 -44.32 13.48 -7.92
CA THR A 88 -45.42 13.93 -7.07
C THR A 88 -45.25 15.43 -6.80
N SER A 89 -46.23 16.21 -7.24
CA SER A 89 -46.24 17.67 -7.19
C SER A 89 -46.63 18.22 -5.82
N SER A 90 -45.72 18.94 -5.17
CA SER A 90 -46.06 20.14 -4.41
C SER A 90 -44.75 20.88 -4.15
N THR A 91 -44.68 22.14 -4.59
CA THR A 91 -43.55 23.11 -4.55
C THR A 91 -42.60 23.14 -5.77
N ILE A 92 -43.09 23.65 -6.90
CA ILE A 92 -42.24 24.33 -7.90
C ILE A 92 -42.90 25.68 -8.21
N SER A 93 -42.14 26.76 -8.03
CA SER A 93 -42.56 28.16 -8.22
C SER A 93 -42.69 28.50 -9.72
N PRO A 94 -43.63 29.37 -10.15
CA PRO A 94 -43.82 29.73 -11.56
C PRO A 94 -42.62 30.42 -12.26
N ASN A 95 -41.54 30.75 -11.52
CA ASN A 95 -40.40 31.53 -12.01
C ASN A 95 -39.06 30.76 -12.07
N SER A 96 -39.08 29.42 -12.01
CA SER A 96 -37.85 28.62 -12.17
C SER A 96 -37.29 28.72 -13.60
N THR A 97 -36.01 29.10 -13.72
CA THR A 97 -35.30 29.15 -15.02
C THR A 97 -34.57 27.83 -15.25
N PHE A 98 -34.81 27.18 -16.38
CA PHE A 98 -34.19 25.89 -16.73
C PHE A 98 -33.03 26.08 -17.71
N PHE A 99 -31.87 25.50 -17.40
CA PHE A 99 -30.77 25.38 -18.36
C PHE A 99 -30.72 23.93 -18.89
N ILE A 100 -30.85 23.78 -20.20
CA ILE A 100 -30.68 22.51 -20.91
C ILE A 100 -29.36 22.61 -21.68
N THR A 101 -28.36 21.81 -21.31
CA THR A 101 -27.17 21.62 -22.13
C THR A 101 -27.32 20.34 -22.96
N LYS A 102 -27.03 20.44 -24.26
CA LYS A 102 -27.14 19.36 -25.24
C LYS A 102 -25.73 18.98 -25.69
N LYS A 103 -25.27 17.77 -25.38
CA LYS A 103 -24.01 17.23 -25.96
C LYS A 103 -24.34 16.29 -27.11
N ILE A 104 -23.64 16.45 -28.22
CA ILE A 104 -23.71 15.58 -29.40
C ILE A 104 -22.40 14.79 -29.46
N CYS A 105 -22.47 13.47 -29.46
CA CYS A 105 -21.32 12.60 -29.75
C CYS A 105 -21.53 12.00 -31.14
N LEU A 106 -20.52 12.12 -32.01
CA LEU A 106 -20.48 11.51 -33.34
C LEU A 106 -19.46 10.35 -33.33
N PHE A 107 -19.86 9.20 -33.86
CA PHE A 107 -18.97 8.09 -34.14
C PHE A 107 -18.80 7.97 -35.66
N SER A 108 -17.57 7.75 -36.12
CA SER A 108 -17.26 7.44 -37.51
C SER A 108 -16.59 6.08 -37.56
N ASP A 109 -17.09 5.18 -38.40
CA ASP A 109 -16.38 3.97 -38.75
C ASP A 109 -15.30 4.28 -39.79
N ALA A 110 -14.16 3.61 -39.67
CA ALA A 110 -13.00 3.78 -40.54
C ALA A 110 -13.11 2.87 -41.77
N GLU A 111 -14.16 3.03 -42.55
CA GLU A 111 -14.22 2.58 -43.96
C GLU A 111 -15.41 3.30 -44.60
N GLY A 112 -15.13 4.18 -45.55
CA GLY A 112 -16.10 5.13 -46.09
C GLY A 112 -17.30 4.46 -46.75
N SER A 113 -18.38 4.23 -45.99
CA SER A 113 -19.78 4.28 -46.45
C SER A 113 -20.73 4.03 -45.26
N GLY A 114 -21.59 5.01 -44.94
CA GLY A 114 -22.79 4.81 -44.11
C GLY A 114 -22.75 5.41 -42.70
N PHE A 115 -23.71 6.30 -42.42
CA PHE A 115 -23.92 7.01 -41.15
C PHE A 115 -24.41 6.05 -40.04
N VAL A 116 -23.81 6.07 -38.84
CA VAL A 116 -24.26 5.25 -37.69
C VAL A 116 -24.43 6.11 -36.43
N GLY A 117 -25.68 6.38 -36.06
CA GLY A 117 -26.14 6.71 -34.70
C GLY A 117 -25.80 8.09 -34.10
N LEU A 118 -26.83 8.86 -33.73
CA LEU A 118 -26.71 10.08 -32.92
C LEU A 118 -27.29 9.81 -31.51
N PHE A 119 -26.49 9.95 -30.45
CA PHE A 119 -26.97 9.90 -29.06
C PHE A 119 -27.00 11.30 -28.44
N PHE A 120 -28.07 11.60 -27.71
CA PHE A 120 -28.21 12.83 -26.92
C PHE A 120 -28.13 12.50 -25.43
N ILE A 121 -27.24 13.18 -24.71
CA ILE A 121 -27.26 13.24 -23.24
C ILE A 121 -27.84 14.60 -22.85
N ILE A 122 -28.91 14.61 -22.06
CA ILE A 122 -29.53 15.80 -21.51
C ILE A 122 -29.23 15.84 -20.01
N THR A 123 -28.57 16.91 -19.56
CA THR A 123 -28.36 17.19 -18.14
C THR A 123 -29.18 18.42 -17.76
N ILE A 124 -29.97 18.34 -16.68
CA ILE A 124 -30.78 19.45 -16.16
C ILE A 124 -30.21 19.86 -14.79
N THR A 125 -29.90 21.14 -14.62
CA THR A 125 -29.45 21.72 -13.34
C THR A 125 -30.46 22.77 -12.88
N LEU A 126 -30.90 22.68 -11.62
CA LEU A 126 -31.89 23.58 -11.02
C LEU A 126 -31.20 24.69 -10.22
N PHE A 127 -31.69 25.93 -10.35
CA PHE A 127 -31.25 27.09 -9.58
C PHE A 127 -32.48 27.85 -9.08
N ASP A 128 -32.57 28.12 -7.77
CA ASP A 128 -33.67 28.86 -7.14
C ASP A 128 -33.17 30.23 -6.63
N PRO A 129 -33.64 31.36 -7.19
CA PRO A 129 -33.17 32.70 -6.82
C PRO A 129 -34.15 33.49 -5.93
N GLN A 130 -34.71 32.90 -4.86
CA GLN A 130 -35.45 33.66 -3.83
C GLN A 130 -34.96 33.37 -2.40
N MET A 131 -34.02 34.19 -1.92
CA MET A 131 -33.74 34.39 -0.50
C MET A 131 -33.50 35.90 -0.28
N GLN A 132 -34.58 36.64 0.00
CA GLN A 132 -34.48 38.01 0.49
C GLN A 132 -35.56 38.33 1.54
N GLU A 133 -35.08 39.04 2.56
CA GLU A 133 -35.75 39.97 3.49
C GLU A 133 -36.64 39.43 4.63
N ILE A 134 -36.03 39.35 5.82
CA ILE A 134 -36.75 39.45 7.10
C ILE A 134 -36.63 40.90 7.59
N ASN A 135 -37.79 41.56 7.70
CA ASN A 135 -37.99 42.91 8.22
C ASN A 135 -37.56 43.08 9.69
N PHE A 136 -36.69 44.05 9.99
CA PHE A 136 -36.48 44.56 11.34
C PHE A 136 -37.21 45.90 11.54
N LYS A 137 -38.07 45.97 12.56
CA LYS A 137 -38.76 47.19 13.01
C LYS A 137 -37.76 48.22 13.56
N LYS A 138 -37.90 49.46 13.08
CA LYS A 138 -37.25 50.69 13.59
C LYS A 138 -37.72 51.02 15.00
N ASN A 139 -36.76 51.38 15.88
CA ASN A 139 -36.91 52.42 16.89
C ASN A 139 -35.67 53.32 16.85
N SER A 140 -35.91 54.62 16.71
CA SER A 140 -35.00 55.78 16.76
C SER A 140 -34.55 56.06 18.23
N ILE A 141 -33.45 56.74 18.60
CA ILE A 141 -32.85 58.05 18.22
C ILE A 141 -31.39 58.10 18.78
N GLY A 142 -30.47 58.82 18.12
CA GLY A 142 -29.28 59.41 18.78
C GLY A 142 -28.07 59.67 17.86
N HIS A 143 -27.77 60.95 17.58
CA HIS A 143 -26.66 61.43 16.74
C HIS A 143 -25.28 61.36 17.41
N GLY A 144 -24.22 61.06 16.65
CA GLY A 144 -22.84 61.27 17.07
C GLY A 144 -21.76 60.78 16.08
N SER A 145 -21.23 61.73 15.30
CA SER A 145 -19.88 61.83 14.71
C SER A 145 -19.10 60.57 14.25
N SER A 146 -18.91 60.53 12.92
CA SER A 146 -17.71 60.13 12.16
C SER A 146 -16.46 59.64 12.92
N ALA A 147 -16.14 58.35 12.81
CA ALA A 147 -14.81 57.80 12.45
C ALA A 147 -14.67 56.32 12.87
N ILE A 148 -15.34 55.39 12.20
CA ILE A 148 -14.94 53.96 12.21
C ILE A 148 -15.21 53.40 10.80
N ARG A 149 -14.20 53.41 9.94
CA ARG A 149 -14.16 52.58 8.73
C ARG A 149 -13.09 51.51 8.95
N ALA A 150 -13.45 50.28 8.57
CA ALA A 150 -12.60 49.09 8.46
C ALA A 150 -12.27 48.31 9.75
N GLN A 151 -13.28 47.90 10.53
CA GLN A 151 -13.07 46.78 11.47
C GLN A 151 -14.35 46.03 11.85
N ALA A 152 -15.19 45.62 10.88
CA ALA A 152 -16.33 44.74 11.17
C ALA A 152 -16.90 44.10 9.89
N CYS A 153 -16.11 43.30 9.19
CA CYS A 153 -16.66 42.36 8.20
C CYS A 153 -15.75 41.15 7.98
N HIS A 154 -15.15 40.62 9.05
CA HIS A 154 -14.23 39.48 8.97
C HIS A 154 -14.60 38.29 9.86
N ASN A 155 -15.80 38.23 10.44
CA ASN A 155 -16.15 37.20 11.43
C ASN A 155 -17.52 36.51 11.21
N TRP A 156 -17.95 36.31 9.96
CA TRP A 156 -19.18 35.52 9.66
C TRP A 156 -19.05 34.58 8.45
N LEU A 157 -17.83 34.20 8.09
CA LEU A 157 -17.55 32.96 7.38
C LEU A 157 -16.61 32.18 8.30
N GLY A 158 -17.18 31.44 9.24
CA GLY A 158 -16.40 30.43 9.93
C GLY A 158 -15.88 29.49 8.86
N ASP A 159 -14.56 29.47 8.64
CA ASP A 159 -13.89 28.43 7.88
C ASP A 159 -14.40 27.11 8.45
N VAL A 160 -15.28 26.42 7.70
CA VAL A 160 -15.70 25.08 8.08
C VAL A 160 -14.49 24.21 7.81
N LYS A 161 -13.54 24.19 8.75
CA LYS A 161 -12.40 23.28 8.70
C LYS A 161 -12.97 21.87 8.57
N THR A 162 -12.88 21.30 7.38
CA THR A 162 -13.15 19.87 7.16
C THR A 162 -12.27 19.07 8.11
N ALA A 163 -12.91 18.23 8.91
CA ALA A 163 -12.23 17.34 9.83
C ALA A 163 -11.44 16.29 9.03
N LEU A 164 -10.17 16.12 9.36
CA LEU A 164 -9.23 15.31 8.61
C LEU A 164 -8.88 14.02 9.35
N THR A 165 -8.73 12.94 8.59
CA THR A 165 -8.12 11.68 9.03
C THR A 165 -6.61 11.86 9.28
N MET A 166 -5.98 10.90 9.95
CA MET A 166 -4.52 10.92 10.18
C MET A 166 -3.75 11.10 8.87
N THR A 167 -4.04 10.27 7.86
CA THR A 167 -3.34 10.34 6.57
C THR A 167 -3.52 11.68 5.89
N GLU A 168 -4.73 12.27 5.92
CA GLU A 168 -4.96 13.61 5.37
C GLU A 168 -4.17 14.70 6.12
N LYS A 169 -4.05 14.61 7.46
CA LYS A 169 -3.23 15.55 8.25
C LYS A 169 -1.74 15.43 7.94
N ILE A 170 -1.24 14.20 7.75
CA ILE A 170 0.15 13.96 7.34
C ILE A 170 0.41 14.62 5.98
N PHE A 171 -0.48 14.41 5.01
CA PHE A 171 -0.36 15.04 3.70
C PHE A 171 -0.50 16.57 3.79
N ALA A 172 -1.40 17.09 4.62
CA ALA A 172 -1.60 18.53 4.78
C ALA A 172 -0.29 19.19 5.25
N ARG A 173 0.35 18.64 6.29
CA ARG A 173 1.68 19.09 6.73
C ARG A 173 2.71 18.95 5.61
N ALA A 174 2.84 17.77 5.03
CA ALA A 174 3.92 17.47 4.09
C ALA A 174 3.77 18.20 2.74
N SER A 175 2.57 18.67 2.40
CA SER A 175 2.30 19.52 1.22
C SER A 175 2.19 21.01 1.53
N GLU A 176 2.39 21.41 2.79
CA GLU A 176 2.25 22.79 3.27
C GLU A 176 0.87 23.40 2.97
N LYS A 177 -0.17 22.55 2.91
CA LYS A 177 -1.55 22.96 2.68
C LYS A 177 -2.36 22.86 3.98
N PRO A 178 -3.25 23.83 4.25
CA PRO A 178 -4.05 23.81 5.48
C PRO A 178 -5.13 22.71 5.48
N GLN A 179 -5.61 22.33 4.29
CA GLN A 179 -6.68 21.35 4.09
C GLN A 179 -6.46 20.57 2.80
N LEU A 180 -7.00 19.35 2.76
CA LEU A 180 -6.99 18.45 1.61
C LEU A 180 -8.29 17.67 1.56
N ILE A 181 -8.65 17.19 0.37
CA ILE A 181 -9.68 16.17 0.20
C ILE A 181 -9.11 14.95 -0.52
N PRO A 182 -9.63 13.74 -0.25
CA PRO A 182 -9.26 12.54 -0.99
C PRO A 182 -9.42 12.73 -2.50
N GLY A 183 -8.45 12.24 -3.27
CA GLY A 183 -8.42 12.34 -4.72
C GLY A 183 -7.59 13.51 -5.26
N GLU A 184 -7.26 14.52 -4.44
CA GLU A 184 -6.34 15.58 -4.83
C GLU A 184 -4.93 15.05 -5.07
N ASN A 185 -4.24 15.56 -6.10
CA ASN A 185 -2.82 15.35 -6.29
C ASN A 185 -2.04 16.50 -5.66
N VAL A 186 -1.07 16.18 -4.79
CA VAL A 186 -0.26 17.18 -4.08
C VAL A 186 1.21 16.82 -4.09
N TRP A 187 2.05 17.84 -4.17
CA TRP A 187 3.48 17.68 -3.96
C TRP A 187 3.74 17.49 -2.47
N VAL A 188 4.37 16.37 -2.14
CA VAL A 188 4.66 15.96 -0.77
C VAL A 188 6.16 16.06 -0.54
N ASN A 189 6.57 16.81 0.48
CA ASN A 189 7.93 16.79 1.00
C ASN A 189 8.18 15.45 1.69
N VAL A 190 9.23 14.74 1.27
CA VAL A 190 9.57 13.41 1.78
C VAL A 190 10.49 13.56 2.99
N ASP A 191 10.13 12.90 4.09
CA ASP A 191 10.93 12.92 5.32
C ASP A 191 12.07 11.89 5.26
N ILE A 192 11.80 10.68 4.75
CA ILE A 192 12.78 9.61 4.55
C ILE A 192 12.50 8.89 3.22
N LEU A 193 13.55 8.62 2.44
CA LEU A 193 13.55 7.65 1.34
C LEU A 193 14.41 6.45 1.73
N MET A 194 13.83 5.25 1.69
CA MET A 194 14.57 4.01 1.85
C MET A 194 14.72 3.27 0.51
N THR A 195 15.90 2.73 0.24
CA THR A 195 16.09 1.74 -0.84
C THR A 195 16.97 0.59 -0.38
N HIS A 196 16.95 -0.50 -1.14
CA HIS A 196 17.68 -1.74 -0.88
C HIS A 196 18.33 -2.27 -2.16
N ASP A 197 19.00 -3.41 -2.05
CA ASP A 197 19.84 -4.05 -3.08
C ASP A 197 19.09 -4.50 -4.34
N VAL A 198 17.78 -4.70 -4.29
CA VAL A 198 17.01 -5.07 -5.48
C VAL A 198 16.70 -3.86 -6.37
N CYS A 199 16.23 -2.78 -5.75
CA CYS A 199 15.65 -1.63 -6.46
C CYS A 199 16.58 -0.40 -6.50
N GLY A 200 17.55 -0.32 -5.58
CA GLY A 200 18.47 0.80 -5.46
C GLY A 200 19.31 1.03 -6.72
N PRO A 201 19.92 0.00 -7.35
CA PRO A 201 20.67 0.20 -8.59
C PRO A 201 19.84 0.86 -9.70
N GLY A 202 18.58 0.45 -9.85
CA GLY A 202 17.66 1.05 -10.83
C GLY A 202 17.32 2.51 -10.51
N SER A 203 17.06 2.80 -9.23
CA SER A 203 16.75 4.16 -8.75
C SER A 203 17.94 5.10 -8.91
N ILE A 204 19.15 4.64 -8.57
CA ILE A 204 20.42 5.37 -8.73
C ILE A 204 20.70 5.65 -10.21
N GLY A 205 20.50 4.64 -11.08
CA GLY A 205 20.68 4.81 -12.52
C GLY A 205 19.76 5.88 -13.11
N ILE A 206 18.49 5.92 -12.70
CA ILE A 206 17.54 6.95 -13.13
C ILE A 206 17.94 8.32 -12.57
N PHE A 207 18.28 8.41 -11.28
CA PHE A 207 18.76 9.65 -10.66
C PHE A 207 19.94 10.25 -11.45
N LYS A 208 20.99 9.46 -11.71
CA LYS A 208 22.16 9.91 -12.47
C LYS A 208 21.84 10.28 -13.92
N LYS A 209 20.88 9.58 -14.55
CA LYS A 209 20.44 9.87 -15.92
C LYS A 209 19.70 11.20 -16.02
N GLU A 210 18.77 11.46 -15.10
CA GLU A 210 17.87 12.62 -15.20
C GLU A 210 18.43 13.88 -14.52
N PHE A 211 19.26 13.74 -13.48
CA PHE A 211 19.86 14.86 -12.74
C PHE A 211 21.34 15.10 -13.07
N GLY A 212 22.00 14.16 -13.77
CA GLY A 212 23.42 14.24 -14.14
C GLY A 212 24.32 13.32 -13.30
N GLN A 213 25.48 12.94 -13.85
CA GLN A 213 26.39 11.97 -13.20
C GLN A 213 27.00 12.50 -11.90
N ASP A 214 27.23 13.81 -11.81
CA ASP A 214 27.81 14.47 -10.64
C ASP A 214 26.75 15.05 -9.68
N ALA A 215 25.47 14.76 -9.93
CA ALA A 215 24.37 15.26 -9.12
C ALA A 215 24.49 14.79 -7.66
N LYS A 216 24.09 15.65 -6.74
CA LYS A 216 24.00 15.32 -5.31
C LYS A 216 22.57 14.99 -4.92
N VAL A 217 22.42 13.97 -4.08
CA VAL A 217 21.11 13.65 -3.49
C VAL A 217 20.57 14.85 -2.71
N TRP A 218 19.25 15.00 -2.66
CA TRP A 218 18.61 16.17 -2.04
C TRP A 218 19.02 16.35 -0.56
N ASP A 219 19.17 15.23 0.17
CA ASP A 219 19.60 15.20 1.55
C ASP A 219 20.20 13.84 1.89
N ARG A 220 21.52 13.80 2.11
CA ARG A 220 22.28 12.58 2.44
C ARG A 220 21.92 11.97 3.81
N GLU A 221 21.21 12.72 4.66
CA GLU A 221 20.73 12.27 5.97
C GLU A 221 19.26 11.84 5.93
N LYS A 222 18.56 12.00 4.80
CA LYS A 222 17.19 11.49 4.63
C LYS A 222 17.09 10.31 3.68
N VAL A 223 18.23 9.88 3.14
CA VAL A 223 18.36 8.67 2.33
C VAL A 223 18.90 7.55 3.20
N VAL A 224 18.14 6.44 3.28
CA VAL A 224 18.51 5.23 4.03
C VAL A 224 18.70 4.07 3.05
N ILE A 225 19.85 3.39 3.12
CA ILE A 225 20.17 2.29 2.22
C ILE A 225 20.47 1.03 3.03
N ILE A 226 19.70 -0.03 2.79
CA ILE A 226 19.78 -1.29 3.56
C ILE A 226 19.81 -2.48 2.58
N PRO A 227 20.98 -3.09 2.33
CA PRO A 227 21.05 -4.35 1.61
C PRO A 227 20.53 -5.52 2.47
N ASP A 228 19.50 -6.24 2.03
CA ASP A 228 18.92 -7.33 2.86
C ASP A 228 18.32 -8.51 2.09
N HIS A 229 18.10 -8.36 0.78
CA HIS A 229 17.45 -9.38 -0.02
C HIS A 229 18.44 -10.40 -0.58
N TYR A 230 19.61 -9.94 -1.04
CA TYR A 230 20.59 -10.75 -1.77
C TYR A 230 22.00 -10.70 -1.15
N ILE A 231 22.13 -10.39 0.13
CA ILE A 231 23.45 -10.27 0.79
C ILE A 231 24.15 -11.61 1.08
N PHE A 232 23.43 -12.73 1.04
CA PHE A 232 23.92 -14.07 1.37
C PHE A 232 23.74 -15.04 0.20
N THR A 233 24.39 -14.73 -0.93
CA THR A 233 24.36 -15.55 -2.15
C THR A 233 25.70 -15.50 -2.87
N LYS A 234 26.01 -16.57 -3.61
CA LYS A 234 27.13 -16.62 -4.54
C LYS A 234 26.76 -16.07 -5.93
N ASP A 235 25.52 -15.64 -6.15
CA ASP A 235 25.08 -15.09 -7.43
C ASP A 235 25.76 -13.74 -7.73
N GLU A 236 26.53 -13.70 -8.83
CA GLU A 236 27.32 -12.54 -9.22
C GLU A 236 26.45 -11.31 -9.54
N ARG A 237 25.22 -11.50 -10.04
CA ARG A 237 24.34 -10.39 -10.41
C ARG A 237 23.74 -9.73 -9.17
N ALA A 238 23.39 -10.54 -8.17
CA ALA A 238 23.01 -10.09 -6.85
C ALA A 238 24.13 -9.30 -6.18
N ASN A 239 25.35 -9.86 -6.14
CA ASN A 239 26.49 -9.21 -5.50
C ASN A 239 26.86 -7.87 -6.17
N ARG A 240 26.81 -7.81 -7.52
CA ARG A 240 26.99 -6.55 -8.27
C ARG A 240 26.02 -5.46 -7.83
N ASN A 241 24.77 -5.80 -7.50
CA ASN A 241 23.81 -4.80 -7.04
C ASN A 241 24.24 -4.16 -5.72
N VAL A 242 24.78 -4.94 -4.78
CA VAL A 242 25.30 -4.44 -3.50
C VAL A 242 26.51 -3.53 -3.74
N ASP A 243 27.39 -3.90 -4.67
CA ASP A 243 28.56 -3.07 -5.03
C ASP A 243 28.14 -1.70 -5.59
N ILE A 244 27.10 -1.64 -6.44
CA ILE A 244 26.53 -0.37 -6.92
C ILE A 244 26.03 0.50 -5.76
N LEU A 245 25.41 -0.11 -4.74
CA LEU A 245 24.98 0.64 -3.55
C LEU A 245 26.17 1.18 -2.77
N ARG A 246 27.23 0.38 -2.57
CA ARG A 246 28.44 0.80 -1.87
C ARG A 246 29.10 1.99 -2.56
N ASP A 247 29.28 1.90 -3.87
CA ASP A 247 29.88 2.97 -4.67
C ASP A 247 29.07 4.26 -4.56
N PHE A 248 27.74 4.17 -4.69
CA PHE A 248 26.86 5.32 -4.56
C PHE A 248 26.88 5.92 -3.15
N CYS A 249 26.85 5.10 -2.10
CA CYS A 249 26.89 5.56 -0.71
C CYS A 249 28.20 6.30 -0.41
N ASN A 250 29.33 5.80 -0.91
CA ASN A 250 30.64 6.44 -0.78
C ASN A 250 30.69 7.77 -1.55
N GLU A 251 30.23 7.79 -2.80
CA GLU A 251 30.23 8.97 -3.68
C GLU A 251 29.36 10.12 -3.13
N GLN A 252 28.19 9.78 -2.59
CA GLN A 252 27.20 10.73 -2.08
C GLN A 252 27.39 11.02 -0.58
N ASN A 253 28.30 10.29 0.08
CA ASN A 253 28.53 10.34 1.52
C ASN A 253 27.22 10.12 2.30
N ILE A 254 26.47 9.06 1.95
CA ILE A 254 25.20 8.73 2.60
C ILE A 254 25.44 8.36 4.06
N LYS A 255 24.75 9.04 4.98
CA LYS A 255 24.95 8.84 6.42
C LYS A 255 24.43 7.49 6.91
N TYR A 256 23.28 7.06 6.39
CA TYR A 256 22.57 5.86 6.84
C TYR A 256 22.68 4.72 5.83
N PHE A 257 23.88 4.14 5.74
CA PHE A 257 24.15 2.96 4.93
C PHE A 257 24.44 1.76 5.85
N TYR A 258 23.55 0.77 5.83
CA TYR A 258 23.52 -0.35 6.77
C TYR A 258 23.94 -1.68 6.12
N ASP A 259 25.09 -1.67 5.47
CA ASP A 259 25.65 -2.84 4.80
C ASP A 259 26.47 -3.74 5.72
N ILE A 260 26.63 -4.99 5.32
CA ILE A 260 27.51 -5.95 5.95
C ILE A 260 28.97 -5.65 5.55
N LYS A 261 29.84 -5.43 6.54
CA LYS A 261 31.27 -5.15 6.29
C LYS A 261 32.13 -6.40 6.19
N ASP A 262 31.76 -7.47 6.88
CA ASP A 262 32.48 -8.75 6.88
C ASP A 262 31.60 -9.85 6.26
N LEU A 263 31.97 -10.24 5.05
CA LEU A 263 31.35 -11.33 4.28
C LEU A 263 32.04 -12.69 4.51
N GLY A 264 33.16 -12.72 5.25
CA GLY A 264 33.94 -13.93 5.51
C GLY A 264 33.29 -14.88 6.50
N ASN A 265 32.42 -14.35 7.37
CA ASN A 265 31.60 -15.14 8.28
C ASN A 265 30.12 -14.81 8.12
N PHE A 266 29.39 -15.70 7.45
CA PHE A 266 27.94 -15.62 7.27
C PHE A 266 27.15 -15.91 8.56
N LYS A 267 27.73 -15.71 9.75
CA LYS A 267 27.08 -15.75 11.06
C LYS A 267 27.13 -14.35 11.66
N ALA A 268 26.10 -13.98 12.42
CA ALA A 268 26.02 -12.81 13.30
C ALA A 268 27.05 -11.69 13.02
N ASN A 269 26.68 -10.72 12.18
CA ASN A 269 27.54 -9.57 11.89
C ASN A 269 27.04 -8.35 12.69
N PRO A 270 27.81 -7.82 13.65
CA PRO A 270 27.33 -6.78 14.57
C PRO A 270 26.98 -5.46 13.86
N ASP A 271 27.61 -5.18 12.71
CA ASP A 271 27.38 -3.96 11.95
C ASP A 271 26.15 -4.06 11.03
N TYR A 272 25.71 -5.28 10.73
CA TYR A 272 24.61 -5.53 9.82
C TYR A 272 23.25 -5.37 10.53
N LYS A 273 22.29 -4.69 9.87
CA LYS A 273 20.98 -4.39 10.49
C LYS A 273 19.87 -5.35 10.11
N GLY A 274 19.98 -6.12 9.04
CA GLY A 274 18.94 -7.08 8.63
C GLY A 274 17.83 -6.49 7.78
N VAL A 275 16.66 -7.13 7.84
CA VAL A 275 15.47 -6.83 7.06
C VAL A 275 15.10 -5.36 7.16
N CYS A 276 15.04 -4.68 6.02
CA CYS A 276 14.97 -3.23 5.90
C CYS A 276 13.88 -2.58 6.78
N HIS A 277 12.65 -3.10 6.79
CA HIS A 277 11.55 -2.49 7.55
C HIS A 277 11.67 -2.65 9.07
N VAL A 278 12.32 -3.72 9.54
CA VAL A 278 12.57 -3.90 10.98
C VAL A 278 13.80 -3.08 11.39
N ALA A 279 14.83 -3.04 10.54
CA ALA A 279 15.99 -2.18 10.73
C ALA A 279 15.61 -0.69 10.77
N LEU A 280 14.74 -0.21 9.87
CA LEU A 280 14.24 1.17 9.88
C LEU A 280 13.63 1.54 11.24
N ALA A 281 12.80 0.66 11.80
CA ALA A 281 12.19 0.86 13.10
C ALA A 281 13.24 0.85 14.22
N GLN A 282 14.13 -0.14 14.25
CA GLN A 282 15.14 -0.31 15.29
C GLN A 282 16.19 0.81 15.30
N GLU A 283 16.48 1.41 14.14
CA GLU A 283 17.44 2.50 13.99
C GLU A 283 16.79 3.90 14.03
N GLY A 284 15.51 4.00 14.42
CA GLY A 284 14.86 5.29 14.71
C GLY A 284 14.44 6.11 13.47
N HIS A 285 14.27 5.46 12.33
CA HIS A 285 13.83 6.11 11.08
C HIS A 285 12.31 6.22 10.97
N CYS A 286 11.56 5.46 11.76
CA CYS A 286 10.10 5.48 11.76
C CYS A 286 9.57 6.43 12.83
N ARG A 287 9.30 7.69 12.48
CA ARG A 287 8.86 8.74 13.43
C ARG A 287 7.43 9.22 13.15
N PRO A 288 6.56 9.34 14.18
CA PRO A 288 5.16 9.71 14.01
C PRO A 288 4.92 10.96 13.19
N GLY A 289 3.87 10.90 12.38
CA GLY A 289 3.44 11.96 11.49
C GLY A 289 4.23 12.02 10.19
N GLU A 290 5.44 11.50 10.07
CA GLU A 290 6.27 11.69 8.87
C GLU A 290 5.77 10.96 7.60
N VAL A 291 6.31 11.37 6.45
CA VAL A 291 6.17 10.69 5.16
C VAL A 291 7.43 9.88 4.85
N LEU A 292 7.30 8.55 4.87
CA LEU A 292 8.39 7.62 4.54
C LEU A 292 8.08 6.90 3.23
N LEU A 293 8.91 7.13 2.22
CA LEU A 293 8.81 6.42 0.94
C LEU A 293 9.91 5.38 0.84
N GLY A 294 9.63 4.28 0.14
CA GLY A 294 10.65 3.26 -0.07
C GLY A 294 10.45 2.50 -1.36
N THR A 295 11.50 1.89 -1.87
CA THR A 295 11.45 1.10 -3.11
C THR A 295 10.95 -0.33 -2.92
N ASP A 296 10.47 -0.66 -1.72
CA ASP A 296 9.87 -1.95 -1.38
C ASP A 296 8.36 -1.81 -1.16
N SER A 297 7.59 -2.83 -1.53
CA SER A 297 6.13 -2.81 -1.40
C SER A 297 5.65 -2.72 0.05
N HIS A 298 6.42 -3.25 1.00
CA HIS A 298 6.06 -3.37 2.41
C HIS A 298 6.55 -2.18 3.25
N THR A 299 6.99 -1.09 2.62
CA THR A 299 7.29 0.18 3.31
C THR A 299 6.10 0.67 4.15
N CYS A 300 4.87 0.28 3.83
CA CYS A 300 3.67 0.50 4.66
C CYS A 300 3.80 0.00 6.11
N THR A 301 4.75 -0.89 6.43
CA THR A 301 5.09 -1.30 7.81
C THR A 301 5.31 -0.10 8.74
N ALA A 302 5.93 0.97 8.25
CA ALA A 302 6.28 2.14 9.06
C ALA A 302 5.04 2.93 9.53
N GLY A 303 3.87 2.73 8.91
CA GLY A 303 2.64 3.34 9.39
C GLY A 303 2.14 2.78 10.73
N ALA A 304 2.73 1.68 11.24
CA ALA A 304 2.60 1.26 12.65
C ALA A 304 3.02 2.36 13.66
N PHE A 305 3.84 3.31 13.22
CA PHE A 305 4.32 4.46 13.99
C PHE A 305 3.47 5.71 13.78
N GLY A 306 2.34 5.62 13.08
CA GLY A 306 1.52 6.78 12.72
C GLY A 306 2.12 7.62 11.58
N GLN A 307 2.85 6.98 10.67
CA GLN A 307 3.41 7.59 9.45
C GLN A 307 2.52 7.34 8.24
N PHE A 308 2.62 8.22 7.24
CA PHE A 308 2.25 7.83 5.88
C PHE A 308 3.44 7.14 5.23
N ALA A 309 3.33 5.83 5.00
CA ALA A 309 4.41 5.07 4.41
C ALA A 309 3.93 4.20 3.24
N THR A 310 4.64 4.27 2.11
CA THR A 310 4.26 3.52 0.90
C THR A 310 5.48 3.13 0.07
N GLY A 311 5.37 1.96 -0.57
CA GLY A 311 6.25 1.59 -1.66
C GLY A 311 6.05 2.50 -2.88
N ILE A 312 7.13 2.80 -3.58
CA ILE A 312 7.19 3.55 -4.83
C ILE A 312 8.12 2.85 -5.85
N GLY A 313 7.98 3.18 -7.12
CA GLY A 313 8.83 2.60 -8.18
C GLY A 313 10.21 3.27 -8.27
N ASN A 314 11.12 2.64 -9.02
CA ASN A 314 12.48 3.16 -9.21
C ASN A 314 12.52 4.57 -9.83
N THR A 315 11.57 4.89 -10.72
CA THR A 315 11.47 6.23 -11.33
C THR A 315 11.11 7.29 -10.29
N ASP A 316 10.10 7.00 -9.46
CA ASP A 316 9.69 7.90 -8.39
C ASP A 316 10.82 8.07 -7.37
N ALA A 317 11.50 6.98 -7.00
CA ALA A 317 12.64 7.03 -6.08
C ALA A 317 13.82 7.82 -6.65
N GLY A 318 14.13 7.65 -7.94
CA GLY A 318 15.13 8.48 -8.64
C GLY A 318 14.78 9.97 -8.64
N PHE A 319 13.48 10.30 -8.78
CA PHE A 319 13.00 11.67 -8.68
C PHE A 319 13.08 12.23 -7.25
N VAL A 320 12.72 11.43 -6.24
CA VAL A 320 12.87 11.81 -4.82
C VAL A 320 14.34 12.02 -4.48
N LEU A 321 15.25 11.15 -4.94
CA LEU A 321 16.70 11.30 -4.76
C LEU A 321 17.20 12.69 -5.21
N GLY A 322 16.65 13.24 -6.30
CA GLY A 322 17.05 14.57 -6.78
C GLY A 322 16.28 15.74 -6.15
N THR A 323 15.05 15.56 -5.70
CA THR A 323 14.16 16.68 -5.34
C THR A 323 13.68 16.70 -3.89
N GLY A 324 13.74 15.57 -3.19
CA GLY A 324 13.12 15.38 -1.87
C GLY A 324 11.60 15.48 -1.88
N LYS A 325 10.95 15.39 -3.06
CA LYS A 325 9.51 15.53 -3.22
C LYS A 325 8.93 14.45 -4.11
N LEU A 326 7.64 14.19 -3.97
CA LEU A 326 6.89 13.36 -4.91
C LEU A 326 5.45 13.85 -5.05
N LEU A 327 4.89 13.76 -6.27
CA LEU A 327 3.48 14.04 -6.50
C LEU A 327 2.65 12.82 -6.10
N LEU A 328 1.82 12.97 -5.08
CA LEU A 328 1.00 11.88 -4.55
C LEU A 328 -0.48 12.26 -4.54
N LYS A 329 -1.33 11.28 -4.83
CA LYS A 329 -2.77 11.41 -4.67
C LYS A 329 -3.18 11.11 -3.24
N VAL A 330 -3.92 12.01 -2.60
CA VAL A 330 -4.47 11.83 -1.25
C VAL A 330 -5.44 10.63 -1.26
N PRO A 331 -5.17 9.54 -0.52
CA PRO A 331 -6.04 8.37 -0.52
C PRO A 331 -7.23 8.58 0.41
N PRO A 332 -8.45 8.09 0.06
CA PRO A 332 -9.52 7.97 1.04
C PRO A 332 -9.18 6.87 2.06
N THR A 333 -9.74 6.97 3.27
CA THR A 333 -9.39 6.08 4.39
C THR A 333 -10.51 5.09 4.72
N LEU A 334 -10.17 3.81 4.83
CA LEU A 334 -11.00 2.76 5.44
C LEU A 334 -10.61 2.64 6.92
N ARG A 335 -11.59 2.60 7.83
CA ARG A 335 -11.33 2.44 9.26
C ARG A 335 -11.63 1.02 9.72
N PHE A 336 -10.73 0.45 10.50
CA PHE A 336 -10.86 -0.88 11.10
C PHE A 336 -10.81 -0.72 12.62
N VAL A 337 -11.98 -0.83 13.25
CA VAL A 337 -12.13 -0.78 14.71
C VAL A 337 -12.08 -2.19 15.27
N MET A 338 -11.11 -2.45 16.14
CA MET A 338 -10.79 -3.77 16.64
C MET A 338 -10.79 -3.72 18.17
N ASP A 339 -11.87 -4.25 18.74
CA ASP A 339 -12.13 -4.19 20.18
C ASP A 339 -12.22 -5.60 20.77
N GLY A 340 -12.02 -5.69 22.08
CA GLY A 340 -12.03 -6.95 22.84
C GLY A 340 -10.63 -7.40 23.28
N GLU A 341 -10.61 -8.28 24.27
CA GLU A 341 -9.38 -8.90 24.76
C GLU A 341 -8.85 -9.90 23.73
N MET A 342 -7.57 -9.78 23.35
CA MET A 342 -6.95 -10.69 22.39
C MET A 342 -6.63 -12.01 23.10
N PRO A 343 -7.19 -13.15 22.63
CA PRO A 343 -6.83 -14.45 23.20
C PRO A 343 -5.33 -14.76 23.03
N ASP A 344 -4.74 -15.41 24.04
CA ASP A 344 -3.31 -15.78 24.14
C ASP A 344 -2.76 -16.67 23.01
N TYR A 345 -3.64 -17.19 22.16
CA TYR A 345 -3.32 -18.04 21.01
C TYR A 345 -3.37 -17.29 19.67
N LEU A 346 -3.69 -15.99 19.67
CA LEU A 346 -3.69 -15.12 18.50
C LEU A 346 -2.50 -14.18 18.50
N GLN A 347 -2.14 -13.69 17.31
CA GLN A 347 -1.26 -12.53 17.14
C GLN A 347 -1.83 -11.59 16.07
N ALA A 348 -1.25 -10.40 15.93
CA ALA A 348 -1.60 -9.45 14.86
C ALA A 348 -1.65 -10.06 13.44
N LYS A 349 -0.88 -11.14 13.20
CA LYS A 349 -0.95 -11.93 11.96
C LYS A 349 -2.34 -12.51 11.70
N ASP A 350 -2.98 -13.09 12.70
CA ASP A 350 -4.34 -13.62 12.57
C ASP A 350 -5.32 -12.47 12.30
N LEU A 351 -5.12 -11.33 12.96
CA LEU A 351 -5.99 -10.16 12.78
C LEU A 351 -5.95 -9.61 11.34
N ILE A 352 -4.76 -9.46 10.75
CA ILE A 352 -4.65 -8.94 9.39
C ILE A 352 -5.10 -9.97 8.34
N LEU A 353 -4.91 -11.27 8.59
CA LEU A 353 -5.48 -12.32 7.72
C LEU A 353 -7.02 -12.34 7.80
N GLN A 354 -7.61 -12.06 8.95
CA GLN A 354 -9.06 -11.91 9.09
C GLN A 354 -9.56 -10.79 8.18
N ILE A 355 -8.91 -9.62 8.23
CA ILE A 355 -9.27 -8.44 7.43
C ILE A 355 -9.08 -8.71 5.94
N ILE A 356 -7.92 -9.21 5.50
CA ILE A 356 -7.64 -9.49 4.09
C ILE A 356 -8.62 -10.53 3.53
N GLY A 357 -8.96 -11.57 4.29
CA GLY A 357 -9.97 -12.55 3.88
C GLY A 357 -11.39 -11.97 3.76
N GLU A 358 -11.69 -10.87 4.46
CA GLU A 358 -12.99 -10.19 4.40
C GLU A 358 -13.08 -9.22 3.22
N ILE A 359 -12.01 -8.48 2.94
CA ILE A 359 -12.01 -7.42 1.93
C ILE A 359 -11.34 -7.81 0.61
N SER A 360 -10.75 -9.00 0.53
CA SER A 360 -9.92 -9.52 -0.59
C SER A 360 -8.60 -8.78 -0.83
N VAL A 361 -7.76 -9.30 -1.72
CA VAL A 361 -6.50 -8.66 -2.14
C VAL A 361 -6.66 -7.30 -2.83
N ALA A 362 -7.89 -6.90 -3.19
CA ALA A 362 -8.18 -5.64 -3.85
C ALA A 362 -9.04 -4.68 -3.01
N GLY A 363 -9.49 -5.07 -1.82
CA GLY A 363 -10.46 -4.31 -1.02
C GLY A 363 -10.01 -2.90 -0.65
N ALA A 364 -8.71 -2.74 -0.40
CA ALA A 364 -8.10 -1.47 -0.02
C ALA A 364 -7.36 -0.77 -1.18
N THR A 365 -7.53 -1.20 -2.43
CA THR A 365 -6.87 -0.59 -3.59
C THR A 365 -7.07 0.92 -3.64
N TYR A 366 -5.94 1.66 -3.65
CA TYR A 366 -5.84 3.14 -3.60
C TYR A 366 -6.33 3.80 -2.30
N LYS A 367 -6.51 3.04 -1.21
CA LYS A 367 -7.03 3.53 0.07
C LYS A 367 -5.99 3.42 1.17
N SER A 368 -6.10 4.27 2.18
CA SER A 368 -5.39 4.08 3.45
C SER A 368 -6.24 3.19 4.35
N MET A 369 -5.60 2.33 5.15
CA MET A 369 -6.26 1.54 6.20
C MET A 369 -5.87 2.12 7.56
N GLU A 370 -6.82 2.62 8.33
CA GLU A 370 -6.59 3.14 9.70
C GLU A 370 -7.11 2.15 10.73
N PHE A 371 -6.22 1.68 11.61
CA PHE A 371 -6.52 0.69 12.64
C PHE A 371 -6.64 1.37 14.00
N VAL A 372 -7.75 1.13 14.70
CA VAL A 372 -8.05 1.69 16.03
C VAL A 372 -8.78 0.65 16.89
N GLY A 373 -8.98 0.96 18.17
CA GLY A 373 -9.76 0.13 19.10
C GLY A 373 -8.90 -0.47 20.21
N SER A 374 -9.56 -1.00 21.23
CA SER A 374 -8.88 -1.44 22.47
C SER A 374 -7.82 -2.51 22.22
N THR A 375 -8.06 -3.40 21.25
CA THR A 375 -7.08 -4.42 20.89
C THR A 375 -5.83 -3.79 20.28
N VAL A 376 -5.99 -2.85 19.33
CA VAL A 376 -4.86 -2.19 18.66
C VAL A 376 -3.99 -1.41 19.66
N GLU A 377 -4.62 -0.75 20.64
CA GLU A 377 -3.94 -0.06 21.73
C GLU A 377 -3.10 -1.03 22.59
N SER A 378 -3.58 -2.26 22.81
CA SER A 378 -2.86 -3.29 23.57
C SER A 378 -1.71 -3.96 22.81
N LEU A 379 -1.68 -3.88 21.48
CA LEU A 379 -0.63 -4.50 20.66
C LEU A 379 0.74 -3.85 20.93
N THR A 380 1.77 -4.67 20.93
CA THR A 380 3.17 -4.22 20.93
C THR A 380 3.51 -3.51 19.61
N MET A 381 4.65 -2.80 19.56
CA MET A 381 5.10 -2.22 18.30
C MET A 381 5.41 -3.28 17.23
N GLU A 382 5.94 -4.43 17.62
CA GLU A 382 6.23 -5.52 16.69
C GLU A 382 4.93 -6.10 16.09
N GLU A 383 3.88 -6.23 16.89
CA GLU A 383 2.57 -6.65 16.41
C GLU A 383 1.91 -5.60 15.49
N ARG A 384 1.97 -4.31 15.84
CA ARG A 384 1.51 -3.21 14.97
C ARG A 384 2.25 -3.19 13.63
N MET A 385 3.55 -3.48 13.64
CA MET A 385 4.34 -3.62 12.41
C MET A 385 3.82 -4.77 11.54
N THR A 386 3.48 -5.93 12.12
CA THR A 386 2.88 -7.04 11.37
C THR A 386 1.53 -6.64 10.75
N LEU A 387 0.69 -5.92 11.49
CA LEU A 387 -0.61 -5.41 11.03
C LEU A 387 -0.45 -4.46 9.83
N CYS A 388 0.39 -3.43 9.96
CA CYS A 388 0.60 -2.45 8.89
C CYS A 388 1.40 -3.00 7.69
N ASN A 389 2.30 -3.96 7.91
CA ASN A 389 3.08 -4.59 6.83
C ASN A 389 2.17 -5.22 5.77
N MET A 390 1.15 -5.97 6.19
CA MET A 390 0.32 -6.74 5.27
C MET A 390 -0.82 -5.93 4.62
N VAL A 391 -0.92 -4.62 4.89
CA VAL A 391 -1.92 -3.75 4.24
C VAL A 391 -1.80 -3.75 2.72
N VAL A 392 -0.58 -3.82 2.20
CA VAL A 392 -0.36 -3.92 0.75
C VAL A 392 -0.93 -5.21 0.14
N GLU A 393 -1.10 -6.27 0.93
CA GLU A 393 -1.71 -7.52 0.46
C GLU A 393 -3.23 -7.42 0.32
N ALA A 394 -3.88 -6.39 0.89
CA ALA A 394 -5.25 -6.00 0.58
C ALA A 394 -5.34 -4.94 -0.54
N GLY A 395 -4.22 -4.61 -1.18
CA GLY A 395 -4.10 -3.51 -2.15
C GLY A 395 -3.99 -2.12 -1.50
N GLY A 396 -3.90 -2.06 -0.17
CA GLY A 396 -3.83 -0.80 0.58
C GLY A 396 -2.59 0.01 0.24
N LYS A 397 -2.75 1.32 0.11
CA LYS A 397 -1.66 2.25 -0.17
C LYS A 397 -0.76 2.45 1.06
N ASN A 398 -1.37 2.49 2.24
CA ASN A 398 -0.71 2.64 3.53
C ASN A 398 -1.63 2.11 4.65
N GLY A 399 -1.03 1.61 5.73
CA GLY A 399 -1.72 1.25 6.98
C GLY A 399 -1.27 2.18 8.09
N VAL A 400 -2.17 2.77 8.89
CA VAL A 400 -1.79 3.65 10.01
C VAL A 400 -2.37 3.17 11.33
N VAL A 401 -1.54 3.21 12.37
CA VAL A 401 -1.94 3.09 13.78
C VAL A 401 -1.61 4.41 14.48
N PRO A 402 -2.54 5.01 15.25
CA PRO A 402 -2.24 6.18 16.07
C PRO A 402 -1.07 5.94 17.03
N ALA A 403 -0.13 6.88 17.07
CA ALA A 403 0.99 6.80 18.01
C ALA A 403 0.52 7.06 19.45
N ASP A 404 0.88 6.16 20.37
CA ASP A 404 0.54 6.22 21.79
C ASP A 404 1.78 5.95 22.67
N SER A 405 1.57 5.70 23.96
CA SER A 405 2.66 5.41 24.90
C SER A 405 3.55 4.23 24.48
N THR A 406 3.00 3.22 23.81
CA THR A 406 3.77 2.08 23.30
C THR A 406 4.70 2.53 22.19
N THR A 407 4.23 3.39 21.29
CA THR A 407 5.05 3.99 20.22
C THR A 407 6.13 4.92 20.79
N PHE A 408 5.78 5.82 21.71
CA PHE A 408 6.74 6.77 22.28
C PHE A 408 7.84 6.06 23.08
N LYS A 409 7.46 5.06 23.89
CA LYS A 409 8.42 4.24 24.63
C LYS A 409 9.36 3.47 23.70
N TYR A 410 8.84 2.96 22.58
CA TYR A 410 9.69 2.29 21.59
C TYR A 410 10.71 3.25 20.98
N LEU A 411 10.39 4.54 20.79
CA LEU A 411 11.27 5.49 20.11
C LEU A 411 12.25 6.23 21.03
N GLU A 412 12.02 6.20 22.34
CA GLU A 412 12.77 6.96 23.36
C GLU A 412 14.30 6.80 23.25
N ASP A 413 14.78 5.59 22.97
CA ASP A 413 16.21 5.26 22.85
C ASP A 413 16.72 5.16 21.40
N LYS A 414 15.85 5.39 20.41
CA LYS A 414 16.18 5.14 18.98
C LYS A 414 16.39 6.41 18.18
N THR A 415 15.82 7.53 18.60
CA THR A 415 15.95 8.79 17.87
C THR A 415 15.92 10.00 18.79
N THR A 416 16.73 11.00 18.45
CA THR A 416 16.74 12.32 19.09
C THR A 416 16.17 13.41 18.18
N LEU A 417 15.76 13.05 16.97
CA LEU A 417 15.15 13.99 16.02
C LEU A 417 13.71 14.31 16.47
N PRO A 418 13.29 15.58 16.39
CA PRO A 418 11.94 15.96 16.74
C PRO A 418 10.93 15.40 15.74
N TYR A 419 9.76 15.02 16.23
CA TYR A 419 8.63 14.58 15.42
C TYR A 419 7.31 15.02 16.06
N GLU A 420 6.25 15.09 15.25
CA GLU A 420 4.93 15.53 15.70
C GLU A 420 3.88 14.47 15.34
N PRO A 421 3.37 13.71 16.32
CA PRO A 421 2.28 12.76 16.08
C PRO A 421 1.00 13.49 15.69
N VAL A 422 0.25 12.92 14.76
CA VAL A 422 -1.05 13.45 14.33
C VAL A 422 -2.14 12.41 14.56
N TYR A 423 -3.35 12.89 14.82
CA TYR A 423 -4.51 12.06 15.14
C TYR A 423 -5.70 12.46 14.29
N SER A 424 -6.54 11.50 13.89
CA SER A 424 -7.79 11.79 13.20
C SER A 424 -8.65 12.74 14.03
N ASP A 425 -9.25 13.74 13.39
CA ASP A 425 -10.23 14.60 14.05
C ASP A 425 -11.47 13.80 14.47
N ALA A 426 -12.12 14.19 15.57
CA ALA A 426 -13.30 13.51 16.09
C ALA A 426 -14.46 13.37 15.08
N LYS A 427 -14.50 14.25 14.07
CA LYS A 427 -15.51 14.26 12.99
C LYS A 427 -14.92 13.92 11.62
N ALA A 428 -13.73 13.33 11.56
CA ALA A 428 -13.10 12.90 10.32
C ALA A 428 -14.01 11.91 9.57
N ARG A 429 -14.01 11.99 8.23
CA ARG A 429 -14.85 11.13 7.40
C ARG A 429 -14.03 9.96 6.88
N PHE A 430 -14.55 8.75 7.10
CA PHE A 430 -13.99 7.52 6.57
C PHE A 430 -14.86 7.04 5.41
N LEU A 431 -14.24 6.45 4.39
CA LEU A 431 -14.95 5.89 3.24
C LEU A 431 -15.85 4.71 3.67
N SER A 432 -15.32 3.85 4.53
CA SER A 432 -16.05 2.78 5.21
C SER A 432 -15.44 2.52 6.58
N GLU A 433 -16.24 1.96 7.49
CA GLU A 433 -15.80 1.51 8.80
C GLU A 433 -16.17 0.04 8.99
N TYR A 434 -15.20 -0.76 9.43
CA TYR A 434 -15.36 -2.18 9.76
C TYR A 434 -15.11 -2.38 11.25
N ARG A 435 -15.89 -3.23 11.90
CA ARG A 435 -15.80 -3.48 13.35
C ARG A 435 -15.59 -4.96 13.61
N PHE A 436 -14.60 -5.30 14.41
CA PHE A 436 -14.23 -6.67 14.77
C PHE A 436 -14.20 -6.82 16.28
N ASP A 437 -14.86 -7.87 16.78
CA ASP A 437 -14.74 -8.33 18.16
C ASP A 437 -13.66 -9.42 18.22
N ILE A 438 -12.48 -9.03 18.70
CA ILE A 438 -11.28 -9.86 18.65
C ILE A 438 -11.37 -11.05 19.60
N SER A 439 -12.15 -10.94 20.67
CA SER A 439 -12.35 -12.04 21.62
C SER A 439 -12.98 -13.29 21.00
N LYS A 440 -13.61 -13.15 19.82
CA LYS A 440 -14.28 -14.22 19.08
C LYS A 440 -13.45 -14.79 17.95
N LEU A 441 -12.25 -14.27 17.70
CA LEU A 441 -11.41 -14.76 16.62
C LEU A 441 -10.72 -16.08 17.00
N GLU A 442 -10.52 -16.90 15.97
CA GLU A 442 -9.82 -18.17 16.04
C GLU A 442 -8.57 -18.11 15.16
N PRO A 443 -7.54 -18.94 15.41
CA PRO A 443 -6.32 -18.94 14.60
C PRO A 443 -6.59 -19.16 13.12
N LEU A 444 -5.90 -18.39 12.28
CA LEU A 444 -6.13 -18.35 10.84
C LEU A 444 -4.92 -18.82 10.04
N VAL A 445 -5.22 -19.33 8.84
CA VAL A 445 -4.24 -19.55 7.79
C VAL A 445 -4.71 -18.95 6.47
N ALA A 446 -3.81 -18.41 5.67
CA ALA A 446 -4.08 -18.11 4.26
C ALA A 446 -3.56 -19.26 3.40
N LYS A 447 -4.48 -20.00 2.78
CA LYS A 447 -4.18 -21.13 1.91
C LYS A 447 -3.55 -20.65 0.59
N PRO A 448 -2.77 -21.49 -0.09
CA PRO A 448 -2.25 -21.15 -1.41
C PRO A 448 -3.41 -20.86 -2.40
N HIS A 449 -3.24 -19.99 -3.40
CA HIS A 449 -2.07 -19.16 -3.69
C HIS A 449 -2.39 -17.66 -3.56
N SER A 450 -3.14 -17.28 -2.51
CA SER A 450 -3.49 -15.89 -2.26
C SER A 450 -3.59 -15.56 -0.77
N PRO A 451 -3.13 -14.38 -0.31
CA PRO A 451 -3.28 -13.95 1.08
C PRO A 451 -4.74 -13.85 1.55
N ASP A 452 -5.70 -13.64 0.65
CA ASP A 452 -7.13 -13.58 0.96
C ASP A 452 -7.85 -14.93 0.98
N ASN A 453 -7.17 -16.03 0.62
CA ASN A 453 -7.72 -17.38 0.71
C ASN A 453 -7.69 -17.91 2.15
N ARG A 454 -8.32 -17.15 3.05
CA ARG A 454 -8.39 -17.38 4.50
C ARG A 454 -9.18 -18.65 4.82
N ALA A 455 -8.69 -19.42 5.79
CA ALA A 455 -9.41 -20.50 6.45
C ALA A 455 -9.05 -20.53 7.94
N LEU A 456 -9.87 -21.19 8.77
CA LEU A 456 -9.46 -21.48 10.14
C LEU A 456 -8.33 -22.52 10.13
N ALA A 457 -7.36 -22.41 11.05
CA ALA A 457 -6.28 -23.37 11.15
C ALA A 457 -6.80 -24.81 11.34
N ARG A 458 -7.80 -24.99 12.22
CA ARG A 458 -8.47 -26.30 12.47
C ARG A 458 -9.11 -26.94 11.24
N GLU A 459 -9.52 -26.15 10.25
CA GLU A 459 -10.14 -26.65 9.01
C GLU A 459 -9.10 -27.21 8.04
N CYS A 460 -7.83 -26.91 8.25
CA CYS A 460 -6.71 -27.36 7.42
C CYS A 460 -5.94 -28.54 8.03
N ARG A 461 -6.45 -29.18 9.09
CA ARG A 461 -5.76 -30.25 9.83
C ARG A 461 -5.29 -31.46 8.99
N ASP A 462 -5.94 -31.72 7.87
CA ASP A 462 -5.59 -32.82 6.97
C ASP A 462 -4.47 -32.45 5.97
N VAL A 463 -4.04 -31.18 5.95
CA VAL A 463 -2.94 -30.70 5.11
C VAL A 463 -1.61 -31.12 5.72
N LYS A 464 -1.02 -32.18 5.15
CA LYS A 464 0.36 -32.59 5.44
C LYS A 464 1.34 -31.54 4.92
N ILE A 465 2.34 -31.21 5.72
CA ILE A 465 3.38 -30.23 5.39
C ILE A 465 4.75 -30.88 5.30
N ASP A 466 5.65 -30.30 4.52
CA ASP A 466 7.02 -30.79 4.36
C ASP A 466 8.03 -29.99 5.20
N ARG A 467 7.70 -28.73 5.55
CA ARG A 467 8.53 -27.85 6.38
C ARG A 467 7.76 -26.68 6.96
N VAL A 468 8.41 -25.98 7.90
CA VAL A 468 7.97 -24.71 8.46
C VAL A 468 9.04 -23.63 8.27
N TYR A 469 8.62 -22.40 7.96
CA TYR A 469 9.49 -21.23 7.85
C TYR A 469 9.04 -20.10 8.78
N ILE A 470 9.90 -19.73 9.73
CA ILE A 470 9.67 -18.67 10.72
C ILE A 470 10.69 -17.57 10.47
N GLY A 471 10.22 -16.42 9.98
CA GLY A 471 11.09 -15.29 9.59
C GLY A 471 10.36 -14.23 8.77
N SER A 472 11.12 -13.37 8.09
CA SER A 472 10.65 -12.16 7.37
C SER A 472 10.27 -10.98 8.28
N CYS A 473 9.94 -9.84 7.68
CA CYS A 473 9.44 -8.65 8.38
C CYS A 473 8.14 -8.90 9.16
N THR A 474 7.35 -9.92 8.79
CA THR A 474 6.10 -10.28 9.49
C THR A 474 6.21 -11.36 10.56
N GLY A 475 7.32 -12.11 10.61
CA GLY A 475 7.42 -13.30 11.45
C GLY A 475 8.81 -13.61 11.99
N GLY A 476 9.75 -12.67 11.86
CA GLY A 476 11.14 -12.80 12.30
C GLY A 476 11.54 -11.78 13.36
N LYS A 477 10.60 -11.21 14.11
CA LYS A 477 10.90 -10.25 15.19
C LYS A 477 11.05 -10.99 16.53
N THR A 478 11.51 -10.30 17.58
CA THR A 478 11.85 -10.95 18.85
C THR A 478 10.63 -11.62 19.48
N GLU A 479 9.47 -10.96 19.46
CA GLU A 479 8.23 -11.51 19.99
C GLU A 479 7.71 -12.70 19.17
N ASP A 480 7.97 -12.73 17.86
CA ASP A 480 7.62 -13.86 17.00
C ASP A 480 8.36 -15.14 17.43
N PHE A 481 9.66 -15.04 17.76
CA PHE A 481 10.43 -16.19 18.27
C PHE A 481 10.04 -16.57 19.71
N MET A 482 9.71 -15.59 20.55
CA MET A 482 9.18 -15.87 21.89
C MET A 482 7.87 -16.65 21.83
N ALA A 483 6.99 -16.31 20.89
CA ALA A 483 5.74 -17.02 20.64
C ALA A 483 5.97 -18.47 20.22
N VAL A 484 6.93 -18.71 19.31
CA VAL A 484 7.33 -20.07 18.89
C VAL A 484 7.89 -20.87 20.08
N ALA A 485 8.77 -20.26 20.87
CA ALA A 485 9.36 -20.90 22.04
C ALA A 485 8.31 -21.25 23.10
N LYS A 486 7.29 -20.39 23.31
CA LYS A 486 6.15 -20.67 24.21
C LYS A 486 5.43 -21.96 23.81
N VAL A 487 5.15 -22.15 22.52
CA VAL A 487 4.46 -23.37 22.01
C VAL A 487 5.33 -24.61 22.20
N PHE A 488 6.62 -24.54 21.85
CA PHE A 488 7.52 -25.68 22.02
C PHE A 488 7.72 -26.06 23.48
N LEU A 489 7.85 -25.07 24.36
CA LEU A 489 7.98 -25.27 25.81
C LEU A 489 6.72 -25.93 26.39
N ALA A 490 5.53 -25.44 26.03
CA ALA A 490 4.27 -26.01 26.51
C ALA A 490 4.06 -27.45 26.01
N SER A 491 4.49 -27.74 24.79
CA SER A 491 4.37 -29.07 24.17
C SER A 491 5.36 -30.09 24.73
N GLY A 492 6.62 -29.69 24.92
CA GLY A 492 7.73 -30.60 25.27
C GLY A 492 8.08 -31.62 24.18
N LYS A 493 7.52 -31.50 22.97
CA LYS A 493 7.73 -32.42 21.84
C LYS A 493 8.80 -31.90 20.88
N LYS A 494 9.35 -32.82 20.08
CA LYS A 494 10.23 -32.52 18.95
C LYS A 494 9.43 -32.20 17.69
N VAL A 495 9.94 -31.30 16.85
CA VAL A 495 9.37 -31.01 15.52
C VAL A 495 9.41 -32.25 14.62
N LYS A 496 8.44 -32.36 13.71
CA LYS A 496 8.26 -33.48 12.78
C LYS A 496 8.77 -33.20 11.37
N VAL A 497 8.97 -31.92 11.06
CA VAL A 497 9.43 -31.44 9.77
C VAL A 497 10.56 -30.41 9.96
N PRO A 498 11.47 -30.25 8.98
CA PRO A 498 12.46 -29.17 9.00
C PRO A 498 11.81 -27.83 9.31
N THR A 499 12.40 -27.11 10.27
CA THR A 499 11.82 -25.88 10.82
C THR A 499 12.88 -24.81 10.80
N PHE A 500 12.78 -23.94 9.80
CA PHE A 500 13.75 -22.89 9.52
C PHE A 500 13.44 -21.64 10.32
N LEU A 501 14.45 -21.15 11.05
CA LEU A 501 14.38 -19.96 11.89
C LEU A 501 15.26 -18.88 11.28
N VAL A 502 14.66 -17.77 10.82
CA VAL A 502 15.37 -16.67 10.15
C VAL A 502 15.04 -15.35 10.83
N PRO A 503 15.88 -14.91 11.79
CA PRO A 503 15.73 -13.61 12.43
C PRO A 503 15.67 -12.46 11.42
N ALA A 504 14.87 -11.44 11.71
CA ALA A 504 14.76 -10.28 10.83
C ALA A 504 16.00 -9.40 10.94
N THR A 505 16.53 -9.18 12.13
CA THR A 505 17.69 -8.30 12.35
C THR A 505 18.76 -8.94 13.21
N GLN A 506 19.96 -8.36 13.20
CA GLN A 506 21.05 -8.79 14.07
C GLN A 506 20.67 -8.67 15.55
N LYS A 507 19.91 -7.63 15.92
CA LYS A 507 19.36 -7.50 17.27
C LYS A 507 18.47 -8.69 17.62
N VAL A 508 17.54 -9.06 16.73
CA VAL A 508 16.64 -10.21 16.98
C VAL A 508 17.43 -11.51 17.07
N TRP A 509 18.46 -11.68 16.21
CA TRP A 509 19.35 -12.83 16.30
C TRP A 509 20.00 -12.90 17.68
N MET A 510 20.55 -11.80 18.20
CA MET A 510 21.11 -11.77 19.55
C MET A 510 20.07 -12.08 20.62
N ASP A 511 18.86 -11.51 20.50
CA ASP A 511 17.77 -11.74 21.44
C ASP A 511 17.40 -13.23 21.51
N VAL A 512 17.37 -13.96 20.39
CA VAL A 512 17.10 -15.40 20.34
C VAL A 512 18.10 -16.21 21.18
N TYR A 513 19.37 -15.78 21.26
CA TYR A 513 20.41 -16.45 22.03
C TYR A 513 20.57 -15.95 23.46
N THR A 514 20.04 -14.78 23.81
CA THR A 514 20.35 -14.11 25.08
C THR A 514 19.14 -13.86 25.97
N LEU A 515 17.94 -13.66 25.40
CA LEU A 515 16.76 -13.39 26.19
C LEU A 515 16.18 -14.70 26.75
N PRO A 516 15.97 -14.79 28.08
CA PRO A 516 15.30 -15.93 28.68
C PRO A 516 13.81 -15.92 28.32
N VAL A 517 13.27 -17.08 28.00
CA VAL A 517 11.83 -17.26 27.73
C VAL A 517 11.09 -17.33 29.07
N PRO A 518 10.04 -16.52 29.28
CA PRO A 518 9.25 -16.58 30.51
C PRO A 518 8.72 -17.99 30.79
N GLY A 519 8.83 -18.43 32.05
CA GLY A 519 8.37 -19.77 32.47
C GLY A 519 9.27 -20.94 32.06
N SER A 520 10.39 -20.70 31.36
CA SER A 520 11.29 -21.78 30.89
C SER A 520 12.34 -22.24 31.91
N GLY A 521 12.39 -21.62 33.08
CA GLY A 521 13.46 -21.85 34.06
C GLY A 521 14.80 -21.21 33.64
N GLY A 522 14.77 -20.16 32.81
CA GLY A 522 15.96 -19.41 32.38
C GLY A 522 16.53 -19.84 31.02
N LYS A 523 15.88 -20.75 30.30
CA LYS A 523 16.27 -21.13 28.94
C LYS A 523 16.02 -20.01 27.95
N THR A 524 16.92 -19.84 27.01
CA THR A 524 16.77 -18.91 25.88
C THR A 524 15.97 -19.53 24.74
N CYS A 525 15.53 -18.74 23.78
CA CYS A 525 14.81 -19.25 22.60
C CYS A 525 15.66 -20.28 21.86
N ALA A 526 16.95 -20.00 21.63
CA ALA A 526 17.87 -20.90 20.95
C ALA A 526 17.96 -22.29 21.61
N GLN A 527 18.04 -22.33 22.95
CA GLN A 527 18.08 -23.60 23.69
C GLN A 527 16.77 -24.38 23.52
N ILE A 528 15.62 -23.71 23.59
CA ILE A 528 14.32 -24.35 23.39
C ILE A 528 14.18 -24.85 21.94
N PHE A 529 14.68 -24.10 20.95
CA PHE A 529 14.65 -24.50 19.55
C PHE A 529 15.54 -25.72 19.26
N GLU A 530 16.73 -25.76 19.83
CA GLU A 530 17.62 -26.93 19.79
C GLU A 530 16.99 -28.15 20.48
N GLU A 531 16.41 -27.94 21.66
CA GLU A 531 15.64 -28.97 22.37
C GLU A 531 14.38 -29.41 21.62
N ALA A 532 13.77 -28.58 20.77
CA ALA A 532 12.68 -28.98 19.89
C ALA A 532 13.17 -29.67 18.61
N GLY A 533 14.46 -29.55 18.27
CA GLY A 533 15.06 -30.12 17.06
C GLY A 533 14.87 -29.25 15.81
N CYS A 534 14.73 -27.94 15.97
CA CYS A 534 14.71 -27.00 14.85
C CYS A 534 16.09 -26.86 14.20
N ASP A 535 16.12 -26.36 12.96
CA ASP A 535 17.36 -25.92 12.35
C ASP A 535 17.96 -24.75 13.13
N THR A 536 19.30 -24.66 13.16
CA THR A 536 19.99 -23.56 13.84
C THR A 536 19.55 -22.22 13.24
N PRO A 537 19.20 -21.20 14.06
CA PRO A 537 18.84 -19.87 13.58
C PRO A 537 19.85 -19.34 12.54
N ALA A 538 19.33 -19.04 11.35
CA ALA A 538 20.11 -18.52 10.24
C ALA A 538 20.55 -17.08 10.50
N SER A 539 21.43 -16.57 9.63
CA SER A 539 21.77 -15.15 9.67
C SER A 539 20.59 -14.26 9.28
N PRO A 540 20.51 -13.04 9.87
CA PRO A 540 19.36 -12.18 9.67
C PRO A 540 19.17 -11.83 8.20
N SER A 541 18.00 -12.06 7.61
CA SER A 541 17.73 -11.67 6.22
C SER A 541 16.25 -11.83 5.88
N CYS A 542 15.84 -11.28 4.72
CA CYS A 542 14.53 -11.60 4.14
C CYS A 542 14.42 -13.10 3.73
N GLY A 543 15.56 -13.78 3.52
CA GLY A 543 15.64 -15.20 3.24
C GLY A 543 14.73 -15.63 2.09
N ALA A 544 13.98 -16.72 2.29
CA ALA A 544 13.09 -17.29 1.28
C ALA A 544 11.84 -16.44 0.98
N CYS A 545 11.61 -15.32 1.68
CA CYS A 545 10.40 -14.50 1.56
C CYS A 545 10.17 -13.93 0.14
N LEU A 546 11.24 -13.51 -0.53
CA LEU A 546 11.23 -13.02 -1.91
C LEU A 546 11.91 -14.04 -2.82
N GLY A 547 11.34 -14.28 -4.01
CA GLY A 547 11.98 -15.08 -5.06
C GLY A 547 13.35 -14.50 -5.42
N GLY A 548 14.34 -15.36 -5.62
CA GLY A 548 15.72 -14.92 -5.77
C GLY A 548 16.65 -16.09 -6.09
N PRO A 549 17.96 -15.93 -5.81
CA PRO A 549 18.95 -16.98 -6.03
C PRO A 549 18.55 -18.33 -5.43
N LYS A 550 18.96 -19.41 -6.09
CA LYS A 550 18.65 -20.79 -5.68
C LYS A 550 19.33 -21.20 -4.38
N ASP A 551 20.45 -20.55 -4.04
CA ASP A 551 21.26 -20.81 -2.86
C ASP A 551 20.85 -19.97 -1.64
N THR A 552 19.83 -19.11 -1.75
CA THR A 552 19.27 -18.41 -0.60
C THR A 552 18.84 -19.43 0.47
N HIS A 553 19.14 -19.14 1.74
CA HIS A 553 18.77 -20.01 2.85
C HIS A 553 17.26 -20.33 2.86
N ALA A 554 16.94 -21.60 3.12
CA ALA A 554 15.57 -22.15 3.17
C ALA A 554 14.74 -21.98 1.87
N ARG A 555 15.38 -21.66 0.73
CA ARG A 555 14.71 -21.58 -0.58
C ARG A 555 13.94 -22.87 -0.89
N MET A 556 12.73 -22.74 -1.43
CA MET A 556 11.94 -23.88 -1.86
C MET A 556 12.30 -24.30 -3.28
N ASN A 557 13.38 -25.05 -3.48
CA ASN A 557 13.79 -25.43 -4.84
C ASN A 557 12.94 -26.56 -5.46
N GLU A 558 12.10 -27.22 -4.65
CA GLU A 558 11.22 -28.34 -5.03
C GLU A 558 9.74 -28.03 -4.71
N PRO A 559 8.76 -28.75 -5.31
CA PRO A 559 7.32 -28.57 -5.08
C PRO A 559 6.86 -29.07 -3.70
N MET A 560 7.25 -28.35 -2.64
CA MET A 560 6.93 -28.68 -1.25
C MET A 560 5.74 -27.87 -0.71
N VAL A 561 5.11 -28.37 0.35
CA VAL A 561 4.12 -27.66 1.18
C VAL A 561 4.80 -27.06 2.40
N CYS A 562 4.63 -25.76 2.62
CA CYS A 562 5.26 -25.01 3.70
C CYS A 562 4.23 -24.20 4.48
N VAL A 563 4.28 -24.26 5.82
CA VAL A 563 3.65 -23.24 6.68
C VAL A 563 4.68 -22.15 6.94
N SER A 564 4.34 -20.91 6.61
CA SER A 564 5.26 -19.78 6.63
C SER A 564 4.66 -18.59 7.36
N THR A 565 5.51 -17.89 8.12
CA THR A 565 5.15 -16.62 8.77
C THR A 565 5.36 -15.38 7.87
N THR A 566 5.77 -15.59 6.61
CA THR A 566 5.89 -14.56 5.56
C THR A 566 4.53 -13.93 5.20
N ASN A 567 4.55 -12.88 4.36
CA ASN A 567 3.35 -12.12 3.97
C ASN A 567 2.73 -12.55 2.63
N ARG A 568 3.41 -13.35 1.80
CA ARG A 568 2.95 -13.73 0.46
C ARG A 568 3.08 -15.22 0.18
N ASN A 569 2.06 -15.78 -0.50
CA ASN A 569 1.98 -17.18 -0.91
C ASN A 569 1.64 -17.39 -2.40
N PHE A 570 1.89 -16.38 -3.25
CA PHE A 570 1.73 -16.49 -4.70
C PHE A 570 2.62 -17.61 -5.30
N PRO A 571 2.27 -18.16 -6.47
CA PRO A 571 3.07 -19.22 -7.09
C PRO A 571 4.53 -18.79 -7.32
N GLY A 572 5.47 -19.63 -6.89
CA GLY A 572 6.90 -19.36 -7.01
C GLY A 572 7.47 -18.34 -6.04
N ARG A 573 6.66 -17.84 -5.08
CA ARG A 573 7.11 -16.77 -4.16
C ARG A 573 8.34 -17.15 -3.34
N MET A 574 8.36 -18.37 -2.80
CA MET A 574 9.50 -18.88 -2.03
C MET A 574 10.43 -19.79 -2.85
N GLY A 575 10.27 -19.88 -4.17
CA GLY A 575 11.10 -20.70 -5.05
C GLY A 575 10.31 -21.39 -6.17
N HIS A 576 10.08 -22.70 -6.04
CA HIS A 576 9.44 -23.54 -7.04
C HIS A 576 8.00 -23.11 -7.28
N LYS A 577 7.58 -23.06 -8.56
CA LYS A 577 6.27 -22.51 -8.95
C LYS A 577 5.10 -23.34 -8.43
N GLU A 578 5.31 -24.64 -8.27
CA GLU A 578 4.32 -25.59 -7.72
C GLU A 578 4.40 -25.75 -6.20
N GLY A 579 5.29 -25.00 -5.54
CA GLY A 579 5.34 -24.96 -4.07
C GLY A 579 4.06 -24.34 -3.49
N GLN A 580 3.55 -24.93 -2.41
CA GLN A 580 2.34 -24.49 -1.72
C GLN A 580 2.71 -23.85 -0.39
N ILE A 581 2.31 -22.60 -0.18
CA ILE A 581 2.64 -21.83 1.02
C ILE A 581 1.36 -21.47 1.77
N TYR A 582 1.26 -21.91 3.02
CA TYR A 582 0.21 -21.54 3.95
C TYR A 582 0.75 -20.43 4.86
N LEU A 583 0.15 -19.23 4.81
CA LEU A 583 0.58 -18.13 5.67
C LEU A 583 -0.09 -18.25 7.03
N ALA A 584 0.67 -18.14 8.11
CA ALA A 584 0.15 -18.33 9.46
C ALA A 584 0.89 -17.45 10.50
N SER A 585 0.31 -17.32 11.69
CA SER A 585 1.00 -16.74 12.86
C SER A 585 2.16 -17.62 13.33
N PRO A 586 3.18 -17.04 13.99
CA PRO A 586 4.23 -17.80 14.67
C PRO A 586 3.70 -18.92 15.57
N TYR A 587 2.59 -18.71 16.29
CA TYR A 587 1.93 -19.76 17.07
C TYR A 587 1.46 -20.94 16.20
N THR A 588 0.70 -20.67 15.14
CA THR A 588 0.19 -21.70 14.22
C THR A 588 1.32 -22.40 13.47
N ALA A 589 2.38 -21.68 13.09
CA ALA A 589 3.57 -22.25 12.48
C ALA A 589 4.31 -23.21 13.42
N ALA A 590 4.51 -22.83 14.68
CA ALA A 590 5.13 -23.68 15.69
C ALA A 590 4.29 -24.94 15.97
N ALA A 591 2.98 -24.79 16.14
CA ALA A 591 2.07 -25.93 16.32
C ALA A 591 2.14 -26.90 15.13
N SER A 592 2.18 -26.36 13.91
CA SER A 592 2.29 -27.17 12.69
C SER A 592 3.64 -27.90 12.58
N ALA A 593 4.73 -27.28 13.04
CA ALA A 593 6.04 -27.93 13.08
C ALA A 593 6.05 -29.17 13.99
N LEU A 594 5.30 -29.14 15.11
CA LEU A 594 5.22 -30.23 16.08
C LEU A 594 4.40 -31.43 15.61
N THR A 595 3.50 -31.24 14.65
CA THR A 595 2.60 -32.31 14.17
C THR A 595 2.96 -32.80 12.76
N GLY A 596 3.56 -31.94 11.93
CA GLY A 596 3.76 -32.20 10.50
C GLY A 596 2.51 -31.96 9.65
N PHE A 597 1.49 -31.29 10.20
CA PHE A 597 0.26 -30.89 9.53
C PHE A 597 -0.07 -29.44 9.90
N VAL A 598 -0.87 -28.74 9.09
CA VAL A 598 -1.41 -27.43 9.51
C VAL A 598 -2.22 -27.61 10.80
N THR A 599 -1.81 -26.95 11.88
CA THR A 599 -2.34 -27.23 13.23
C THR A 599 -2.79 -25.98 13.95
N ASP A 600 -3.93 -26.09 14.63
CA ASP A 600 -4.44 -25.03 15.50
C ASP A 600 -3.59 -24.93 16.78
N PRO A 601 -3.01 -23.76 17.10
CA PRO A 601 -2.11 -23.63 18.24
C PRO A 601 -2.79 -23.83 19.61
N ARG A 602 -4.12 -23.79 19.67
CA ARG A 602 -4.88 -24.08 20.90
C ARG A 602 -4.68 -25.51 21.41
N GLU A 603 -4.23 -26.44 20.57
CA GLU A 603 -3.85 -27.79 21.02
C GLU A 603 -2.68 -27.80 22.02
N PHE A 604 -1.91 -26.70 22.11
CA PHE A 604 -0.73 -26.59 22.98
C PHE A 604 -0.78 -25.43 23.98
N LEU A 605 -1.67 -24.44 23.78
CA LEU A 605 -1.68 -23.18 24.54
C LEU A 605 -2.90 -23.01 25.47
N GLN A 606 -3.74 -24.03 25.61
CA GLN A 606 -4.92 -24.00 26.50
C GLN A 606 -4.60 -24.40 27.94
#